data_AF-A0A6M3XIG0-F1
#
_entry.id   AF-A0A6M3XIG0-F1
#
_cell.length_a   1.000
_cell.length_b   1.000
_cell.length_c   1.000
_cell.angle_alpha   90.00
_cell.angle_beta   90.00
_cell.angle_gamma   90.00
#
_symmetry.space_group_name_H-M   'P 1'
#
loop_
_entity.id
_entity.type
_entity.pdbx_description
1 polymer ?
#
loop_
_entity_poly.entity_id
_entity_poly.type
_entity_poly.pdbx_seq_one_letter_code
_entity_poly.pdbx_strand_id
1 'polypeptide(L)'
;MTLVANTGSIAQYVRDQIYDIPSYVDSGTNLVNYVELARIDVQNFTGESINSDNVNEKYISVLKNMGCAYVLSKMIGARVDFDVKLGELNVTKVNKDIPEKVELDFFVSQANNSMKMVGRHIGFKKVWGGSG
;
A
#
# COMPACT_ATOMS: atom_id res chain seq x y z
N MET A 1 -7.01 -23.73 -10.13
CA MET A 1 -7.11 -23.36 -8.70
C MET A 1 -6.68 -21.90 -8.62
N THR A 2 -7.63 -20.96 -8.52
CA THR A 2 -7.29 -19.54 -8.41
C THR A 2 -6.66 -19.35 -7.04
N LEU A 3 -5.35 -19.06 -7.01
CA LEU A 3 -4.67 -18.74 -5.76
C LEU A 3 -5.35 -17.50 -5.19
N VAL A 4 -6.10 -17.69 -4.10
CA VAL A 4 -6.71 -16.59 -3.36
C VAL A 4 -5.56 -15.81 -2.73
N ALA A 5 -5.36 -14.56 -3.16
CA ALA A 5 -4.35 -13.71 -2.57
C ALA A 5 -4.81 -13.29 -1.17
N ASN A 6 -3.95 -13.48 -0.18
CA ASN A 6 -4.10 -12.95 1.17
C ASN A 6 -2.91 -12.07 1.55
N THR A 7 -3.01 -11.32 2.64
CA THR A 7 -1.93 -10.42 3.08
C THR A 7 -0.62 -11.15 3.38
N GLY A 8 -0.67 -12.41 3.81
CA GLY A 8 0.51 -13.27 3.94
C GLY A 8 1.20 -13.57 2.61
N SER A 9 0.45 -13.95 1.59
CA SER A 9 0.97 -14.20 0.23
C SER A 9 1.51 -12.93 -0.44
N ILE A 10 0.89 -11.78 -0.14
CA ILE A 10 1.35 -10.48 -0.61
C ILE A 10 2.63 -10.08 0.13
N ALA A 11 2.72 -10.33 1.44
CA ALA A 11 3.93 -10.11 2.22
C ALA A 11 5.09 -10.99 1.75
N GLN A 12 4.81 -12.24 1.37
CA GLN A 12 5.82 -13.10 0.75
C GLN A 12 6.30 -12.52 -0.60
N TYR A 13 5.38 -12.02 -1.43
CA TYR A 13 5.77 -11.32 -2.65
C TYR A 13 6.66 -10.11 -2.37
N VAL A 14 6.32 -9.29 -1.36
CA VAL A 14 7.15 -8.13 -0.96
C VAL A 14 8.55 -8.57 -0.55
N ARG A 15 8.66 -9.68 0.19
CA ARG A 15 9.95 -10.29 0.57
C ARG A 15 10.76 -10.70 -0.65
N ASP A 16 10.11 -11.32 -1.64
CA ASP A 16 10.77 -11.81 -2.84
C ASP A 16 11.18 -10.68 -3.80
N GLN A 17 10.61 -9.47 -3.65
CA GLN A 17 10.92 -8.32 -4.50
C GLN A 17 12.02 -7.42 -3.95
N ILE A 18 12.19 -7.35 -2.63
CA ILE A 18 13.19 -6.48 -2.00
C ILE A 18 14.36 -7.32 -1.53
N TYR A 19 15.55 -7.00 -2.03
CA TYR A 19 16.77 -7.72 -1.66
C TYR A 19 17.32 -7.22 -0.32
N ASP A 20 18.02 -8.10 0.41
CA ASP A 20 18.72 -7.79 1.67
C ASP A 20 17.88 -7.06 2.74
N ILE A 21 16.60 -7.45 2.90
CA ILE A 21 15.76 -6.89 3.97
C ILE A 21 16.41 -7.19 5.33
N PRO A 22 16.76 -6.18 6.14
CA PRO A 22 17.36 -6.39 7.44
C PRO A 22 16.41 -7.15 8.37
N SER A 23 16.95 -8.01 9.24
CA SER A 23 16.16 -8.86 10.13
C SER A 23 15.21 -8.09 11.08
N TYR A 24 15.51 -6.82 11.39
CA TYR A 24 14.62 -5.97 12.18
C TYR A 24 13.37 -5.52 11.40
N VAL A 25 13.45 -5.46 10.06
CA VAL A 25 12.31 -5.19 9.16
C VAL A 25 11.62 -6.51 8.79
N ASP A 26 12.39 -7.56 8.55
CA ASP A 26 11.92 -8.90 8.17
C ASP A 26 11.68 -9.84 9.36
N SER A 27 11.23 -9.32 10.49
CA SER A 27 10.85 -10.16 11.62
C SER A 27 9.46 -10.77 11.37
N GLY A 28 9.21 -12.02 11.77
CA GLY A 28 8.20 -12.94 11.22
C GLY A 28 6.76 -12.44 10.95
N THR A 29 6.32 -11.32 11.50
CA THR A 29 5.02 -10.68 11.21
C THR A 29 5.11 -9.26 10.64
N ASN A 30 6.28 -8.63 10.63
CA ASN A 30 6.45 -7.24 10.23
C ASN A 30 6.07 -6.99 8.77
N LEU A 31 6.47 -7.87 7.84
CA LEU A 31 6.09 -7.75 6.44
C LEU A 31 4.57 -7.82 6.25
N VAL A 32 3.91 -8.74 6.96
CA VAL A 32 2.46 -8.85 6.97
C VAL A 32 1.85 -7.57 7.55
N ASN A 33 2.39 -7.02 8.63
CA ASN A 33 1.92 -5.78 9.22
C ASN A 33 2.03 -4.59 8.25
N TYR A 34 3.10 -4.49 7.45
CA TYR A 34 3.21 -3.44 6.43
C TYR A 34 2.14 -3.59 5.34
N VAL A 35 1.85 -4.81 4.91
CA VAL A 35 0.77 -5.08 3.96
C VAL A 35 -0.61 -4.80 4.58
N GLU A 36 -0.81 -5.09 5.87
CA GLU A 36 -2.03 -4.75 6.60
C GLU A 36 -2.23 -3.24 6.74
N LEU A 37 -1.15 -2.49 7.00
CA LEU A 37 -1.19 -1.03 6.98
C LEU A 37 -1.63 -0.51 5.61
N ALA A 38 -1.03 -1.03 4.53
CA ALA A 38 -1.42 -0.69 3.16
C ALA A 38 -2.89 -1.02 2.91
N ARG A 39 -3.38 -2.18 3.38
CA ARG A 39 -4.78 -2.56 3.27
C ARG A 39 -5.69 -1.57 3.96
N ILE A 40 -5.38 -1.18 5.21
CA ILE A 40 -6.15 -0.20 5.97
C ILE A 40 -6.19 1.14 5.25
N ASP A 41 -5.08 1.61 4.71
CA ASP A 41 -5.00 2.86 3.97
C ASP A 41 -5.85 2.85 2.69
N VAL A 42 -5.82 1.76 1.94
CA VAL A 42 -6.65 1.58 0.74
C VAL A 42 -8.13 1.49 1.10
N GLN A 43 -8.49 0.79 2.19
CA GLN A 43 -9.87 0.77 2.68
C GLN A 43 -10.33 2.17 3.07
N ASN A 44 -9.49 2.94 3.77
CA ASN A 44 -9.82 4.30 4.18
C ASN A 44 -10.02 5.23 2.98
N PHE A 45 -9.25 5.04 1.91
CA PHE A 45 -9.38 5.81 0.67
C PHE A 45 -10.61 5.42 -0.16
N THR A 46 -10.83 4.12 -0.35
CA THR A 46 -11.90 3.60 -1.20
C THR A 46 -13.25 3.50 -0.50
N GLY A 47 -13.28 3.46 0.83
CA GLY A 47 -14.48 3.19 1.60
C GLY A 47 -14.99 1.75 1.47
N GLU A 48 -14.27 0.88 0.77
CA GLU A 48 -14.61 -0.54 0.61
C GLU A 48 -13.89 -1.39 1.66
N SER A 49 -14.56 -2.42 2.17
CA SER A 49 -13.92 -3.40 3.05
C SER A 49 -13.10 -4.38 2.23
N ILE A 50 -11.84 -4.58 2.60
CA ILE A 50 -10.90 -5.50 1.97
C ILE A 50 -10.59 -6.60 2.97
N ASN A 51 -10.95 -7.84 2.65
CA ASN A 51 -10.67 -9.01 3.48
C ASN A 51 -9.17 -9.38 3.38
N SER A 52 -8.51 -9.56 4.53
CA SER A 52 -7.09 -9.94 4.60
C SER A 52 -6.82 -11.34 4.04
N ASP A 53 -7.78 -12.26 4.19
CA ASP A 53 -7.65 -13.67 3.79
C ASP A 53 -8.08 -13.92 2.33
N ASN A 54 -8.76 -12.95 1.73
CA ASN A 54 -9.27 -13.02 0.36
C ASN A 54 -9.32 -11.62 -0.27
N VAL A 55 -8.14 -11.14 -0.66
CA VAL A 55 -7.95 -9.85 -1.30
C VAL A 55 -8.47 -9.91 -2.74
N ASN A 56 -9.41 -9.03 -3.07
CA ASN A 56 -9.90 -8.88 -4.44
C ASN A 56 -8.75 -8.49 -5.39
N GLU A 57 -8.72 -9.08 -6.58
CA GLU A 57 -7.69 -8.87 -7.60
C GLU A 57 -7.41 -7.39 -7.88
N LYS A 58 -8.43 -6.53 -7.85
CA LYS A 58 -8.28 -5.09 -8.09
C LYS A 58 -7.35 -4.40 -7.09
N TYR A 59 -7.23 -4.93 -5.86
CA TYR A 59 -6.38 -4.35 -4.81
C TYR A 59 -4.99 -4.97 -4.75
N ILE A 60 -4.77 -6.15 -5.33
CA ILE A 60 -3.51 -6.90 -5.17
C ILE A 60 -2.30 -6.04 -5.60
N SER A 61 -2.38 -5.40 -6.77
CA SER A 61 -1.27 -4.56 -7.28
C SER A 61 -0.96 -3.39 -6.34
N VAL A 62 -2.01 -2.72 -5.85
CA VAL A 62 -1.86 -1.61 -4.90
C VAL A 62 -1.17 -2.09 -3.62
N LEU A 63 -1.65 -3.18 -3.01
CA LEU A 63 -1.12 -3.68 -1.75
C LEU A 63 0.31 -4.18 -1.88
N LYS A 64 0.67 -4.80 -3.01
CA LYS A 64 2.05 -5.18 -3.32
C LYS A 64 2.97 -3.95 -3.37
N ASN A 65 2.61 -2.94 -4.15
CA ASN A 65 3.45 -1.75 -4.33
C ASN A 65 3.55 -0.90 -3.05
N MET A 66 2.44 -0.72 -2.34
CA MET A 66 2.44 -0.03 -1.05
C MET A 66 3.22 -0.80 0.01
N GLY A 67 3.07 -2.13 0.06
CA GLY A 67 3.86 -3.00 0.94
C GLY A 67 5.36 -2.87 0.69
N CYS A 68 5.79 -2.89 -0.57
CA CYS A 68 7.19 -2.65 -0.92
C CYS A 68 7.67 -1.26 -0.48
N ALA A 69 6.87 -0.22 -0.74
CA ALA A 69 7.20 1.15 -0.35
C ALA A 69 7.37 1.28 1.17
N TYR A 70 6.51 0.66 1.97
CA TYR A 70 6.62 0.67 3.43
C TYR A 70 7.84 -0.08 3.95
N VAL A 71 8.20 -1.21 3.35
CA VAL A 71 9.41 -1.96 3.73
C VAL A 71 10.67 -1.15 3.40
N LEU A 72 10.78 -0.64 2.17
CA LEU A 72 11.91 0.17 1.73
C LEU A 72 12.07 1.43 2.57
N SER A 73 10.97 2.09 2.95
CA SER A 73 11.03 3.26 3.81
C SER A 73 11.64 2.94 5.18
N LYS A 74 11.34 1.77 5.74
CA LYS A 74 11.91 1.33 7.01
C LYS A 74 13.39 0.98 6.89
N MET A 75 13.81 0.42 5.77
CA MET A 75 15.21 0.09 5.51
C MET A 75 16.10 1.36 5.47
N ILE A 76 15.64 2.41 4.78
CA ILE A 76 16.43 3.63 4.58
C ILE A 76 16.18 4.72 5.65
N GLY A 77 15.31 4.43 6.63
CA GLY A 77 14.89 5.42 7.63
C GLY A 77 14.05 6.57 7.06
N ALA A 78 13.46 6.39 5.88
CA ALA A 78 12.51 7.33 5.29
C ALA A 78 11.12 7.17 5.89
N ARG A 79 10.37 8.26 5.89
CA ARG A 79 8.96 8.22 6.28
C ARG A 79 8.10 8.23 5.03
N VAL A 80 7.39 7.14 4.78
CA VAL A 80 6.31 7.12 3.79
C VAL A 80 5.00 7.30 4.53
N ASP A 81 4.21 8.29 4.13
CA ASP A 81 2.87 8.53 4.64
C ASP A 81 1.87 8.48 3.47
N PHE A 82 0.77 7.77 3.66
CA PHE A 82 -0.33 7.77 2.70
C PHE A 82 -1.29 8.92 2.98
N ASP A 83 -1.50 9.79 1.99
CA ASP A 83 -2.51 10.82 2.05
C ASP A 83 -3.86 10.26 1.58
N VAL A 84 -4.71 9.89 2.53
CA VAL A 84 -6.06 9.38 2.28
C VAL A 84 -6.95 10.41 1.54
N LYS A 85 -6.67 11.71 1.62
CA LYS A 85 -7.46 12.72 0.89
C LYS A 85 -7.08 12.79 -0.58
N LEU A 86 -5.81 12.55 -0.90
CA LEU A 86 -5.30 12.59 -2.27
C LEU A 86 -5.30 11.20 -2.93
N GLY A 87 -5.26 10.13 -2.14
CA GLY A 87 -5.09 8.77 -2.63
C GLY A 87 -3.65 8.47 -3.05
N GLU A 88 -2.68 9.14 -2.44
CA GLU A 88 -1.28 9.12 -2.87
C GLU A 88 -0.33 8.88 -1.71
N LEU A 89 0.69 8.05 -1.95
CA LEU A 89 1.85 7.91 -1.07
C LEU A 89 2.79 9.08 -1.27
N ASN A 90 3.21 9.67 -0.15
CA ASN A 90 4.21 10.72 -0.08
C ASN A 90 5.42 10.25 0.72
N VAL A 91 6.62 10.58 0.25
CA VAL A 91 7.88 10.29 0.95
C VAL A 91 8.40 11.56 1.60
N THR A 92 8.51 11.57 2.93
CA THR A 92 9.03 12.69 3.72
C THR A 92 10.33 12.26 4.39
N LYS A 93 11.36 13.11 4.27
CA LYS A 93 12.76 12.90 4.73
C LYS A 93 13.48 11.78 3.98
N VAL A 94 14.42 12.15 3.11
CA VAL A 94 15.44 11.22 2.60
C VAL A 94 16.78 11.94 2.44
N ASN A 95 17.86 11.30 2.88
CA ASN A 95 19.21 11.61 2.39
C ASN A 95 19.26 11.25 0.91
N LYS A 96 19.72 12.15 0.05
CA LYS A 96 19.48 12.08 -1.41
C LYS A 96 20.25 10.98 -2.15
N ASP A 97 21.20 10.30 -1.51
CA ASP A 97 22.26 9.54 -2.20
C ASP A 97 22.28 8.02 -1.88
N ILE A 98 21.12 7.41 -1.65
CA ILE A 98 20.99 5.97 -1.34
C ILE A 98 20.28 5.25 -2.51
N PRO A 99 20.87 4.20 -3.14
CA PRO A 99 20.26 3.47 -4.26
C PRO A 99 18.81 3.01 -4.02
N GLU A 100 18.53 2.55 -2.81
CA GLU A 100 17.23 2.08 -2.33
C GLU A 100 16.15 3.19 -2.35
N LYS A 101 16.56 4.47 -2.43
CA LYS A 101 15.64 5.58 -2.66
C LYS A 101 15.02 5.52 -4.06
N VAL A 102 15.79 5.16 -5.08
CA VAL A 102 15.28 5.04 -6.46
C VAL A 102 14.25 3.92 -6.53
N GLU A 103 14.49 2.81 -5.84
CA GLU A 103 13.55 1.71 -5.72
C GLU A 103 12.28 2.13 -4.96
N LEU A 104 12.44 2.88 -3.86
CA LEU A 104 11.31 3.43 -3.12
C LEU A 104 10.44 4.34 -3.99
N ASP A 105 11.06 5.29 -4.69
CA ASP A 105 10.36 6.23 -5.58
C ASP A 105 9.64 5.48 -6.72
N PHE A 106 10.22 4.40 -7.25
CA PHE A 106 9.57 3.53 -8.23
C PHE A 106 8.31 2.87 -7.65
N PHE A 107 8.39 2.21 -6.49
CA PHE A 107 7.23 1.55 -5.89
C PHE A 107 6.14 2.53 -5.46
N VAL A 108 6.51 3.72 -4.96
CA VAL A 108 5.57 4.81 -4.66
C VAL A 108 4.84 5.25 -5.92
N SER A 109 5.54 5.43 -7.04
CA SER A 109 4.93 5.77 -8.32
C SER A 109 3.96 4.69 -8.81
N GLN A 110 4.35 3.42 -8.73
CA GLN A 110 3.51 2.28 -9.11
C GLN A 110 2.28 2.14 -8.21
N ALA A 111 2.43 2.37 -6.91
CA ALA A 111 1.33 2.39 -5.96
C ALA A 111 0.33 3.51 -6.31
N ASN A 112 0.82 4.73 -6.55
CA ASN A 112 -0.03 5.87 -6.93
C ASN A 112 -0.75 5.64 -8.26
N ASN A 113 -0.08 5.05 -9.25
CA ASN A 113 -0.71 4.67 -10.52
C ASN A 113 -1.78 3.59 -10.33
N SER A 114 -1.50 2.56 -9.52
CA SER A 114 -2.47 1.52 -9.18
C SER A 114 -3.66 2.09 -8.40
N MET A 115 -3.43 3.06 -7.51
CA MET A 115 -4.47 3.73 -6.73
C MET A 115 -5.45 4.53 -7.60
N LYS A 116 -4.96 5.17 -8.65
CA LYS A 116 -5.81 5.84 -9.64
C LYS A 116 -6.75 4.85 -10.36
N MET A 117 -6.34 3.60 -10.52
CA MET A 117 -7.15 2.57 -11.19
C MET A 117 -8.26 2.00 -10.30
N VAL A 118 -8.01 1.83 -9.00
CA VAL A 118 -9.07 1.39 -8.07
C VAL A 118 -10.06 2.50 -7.75
N GLY A 119 -9.64 3.76 -7.94
CA GLY A 119 -10.51 4.92 -7.91
C GLY A 119 -10.95 5.31 -6.50
N ARG A 120 -11.46 6.54 -6.38
CA ARG A 120 -12.04 7.06 -5.15
C ARG A 120 -13.55 6.86 -5.23
N HIS A 121 -14.15 6.17 -4.27
CA HIS A 121 -15.60 6.30 -4.10
C HIS A 121 -15.87 7.64 -3.46
N ILE A 122 -16.26 8.61 -4.29
CA ILE A 122 -16.97 9.78 -3.79
C ILE A 122 -18.31 9.25 -3.31
N GLY A 123 -18.44 9.05 -2.00
CA GLY A 123 -19.73 8.86 -1.36
C GLY A 123 -20.54 10.12 -1.62
N PHE A 124 -21.28 10.16 -2.73
CA PHE A 124 -22.33 11.15 -2.91
C PHE A 124 -23.32 10.89 -1.78
N LYS A 125 -23.26 11.69 -0.72
CA LYS A 125 -24.44 11.91 0.11
C LYS A 125 -25.48 12.44 -0.85
N LYS A 126 -26.38 11.58 -1.29
CA LYS A 126 -27.58 11.97 -2.02
C LYS A 126 -28.36 12.84 -1.04
N VAL A 127 -28.13 14.15 -1.09
CA VAL A 127 -28.94 15.12 -0.35
C VAL A 127 -30.27 15.14 -1.10
N TRP A 128 -31.11 14.14 -0.86
CA TRP A 128 -32.54 14.25 -1.11
C TRP A 128 -33.09 15.22 -0.07
N GLY A 129 -32.82 16.50 -0.29
CA GLY A 129 -33.62 17.59 0.26
C GLY A 129 -34.79 17.84 -0.68
N GLY A 130 -35.72 16.88 -0.73
CA GLY A 130 -37.05 17.15 -1.27
C GLY A 130 -37.87 17.85 -0.20
N SER A 131 -38.49 18.96 -0.57
CA SER A 131 -39.81 19.51 -0.15
C SER A 131 -39.86 20.90 -0.80
N GLY A 132 -40.76 21.20 -1.74
CA GLY A 132 -42.20 20.96 -1.63
C GLY A 132 -42.78 22.15 -0.88
#